data_AF-A0A6J4TGL0-F1
#
_entry.id   AF-A0A6J4TGL0-F1
#
_cell.length_a   1.000
_cell.length_b   1.000
_cell.length_c   1.000
_cell.angle_alpha   90.00
_cell.angle_beta   90.00
_cell.angle_gamma   90.00
#
_symmetry.space_group_name_H-M   'P 1'
#
loop_
_entity.id
_entity.type
_entity.pdbx_description
1 polymer ?
#
loop_
_entity_poly.entity_id
_entity_poly.type
_entity_poly.pdbx_seq_one_letter_code
_entity_poly.pdbx_strand_id
1 'polypeptide(L)'
;MPRPAFDRASPQPVQTSRWRRAVAWLLGAPLEDDDPSDSPSDGDPATLELPWRHRWDHLPKRSAGFGFSPRDYREARRRAEEVARLTLGNALWTRVRRDGYLDLPSRHYPGVTYRLRVGQRIEVRCAPGTPPPWPHPFLCINPTYPLPEAEFFAQLYLYVRDNEAEVIRVAAPQPWDQALGRTF
;
A
#
# COMPACT_ATOMS: atom_id res chain seq x y z
N MET A 1 44.06 25.31 -31.14
CA MET A 1 43.04 24.60 -31.92
C MET A 1 41.67 24.86 -31.27
N PRO A 2 40.76 25.58 -31.93
CA PRO A 2 39.44 25.89 -31.37
C PRO A 2 38.45 24.75 -31.67
N ARG A 3 37.69 24.32 -30.66
CA ARG A 3 36.55 23.39 -30.79
C ARG A 3 35.24 24.16 -30.52
N PRO A 4 34.13 23.75 -31.16
CA PRO A 4 33.03 24.63 -31.51
C PRO A 4 31.99 24.81 -30.39
N ALA A 5 31.24 25.90 -30.53
CA ALA A 5 30.13 26.33 -29.68
C ALA A 5 28.98 25.31 -29.67
N PHE A 6 28.47 25.01 -28.47
CA PHE A 6 27.22 24.28 -28.28
C PHE A 6 26.06 25.27 -28.24
N ASP A 7 25.19 25.13 -29.23
CA ASP A 7 23.96 25.90 -29.43
C ASP A 7 22.92 25.53 -28.36
N ARG A 8 22.36 26.54 -27.68
CA ARG A 8 21.29 26.36 -26.68
C ARG A 8 19.94 26.44 -27.38
N ALA A 9 19.31 25.29 -27.62
CA ALA A 9 17.91 25.24 -28.04
C ALA A 9 16.98 25.50 -26.85
N SER A 10 16.20 26.58 -26.93
CA SER A 10 15.13 26.94 -26.01
C SER A 10 13.91 26.02 -26.17
N PRO A 11 13.34 25.45 -25.09
CA PRO A 11 12.06 24.75 -25.18
C PRO A 11 10.88 25.73 -25.23
N GLN A 12 10.05 25.59 -26.27
CA GLN A 12 8.76 26.25 -26.48
C GLN A 12 7.70 25.75 -25.47
N PRO A 13 6.76 26.60 -25.01
CA PRO A 13 5.69 26.19 -24.10
C PRO A 13 4.56 25.44 -24.82
N VAL A 14 4.23 24.24 -24.33
CA VAL A 14 3.08 23.45 -24.79
C VAL A 14 1.79 24.01 -24.17
N GLN A 15 0.93 24.55 -25.03
CA GLN A 15 -0.36 25.16 -24.69
C GLN A 15 -1.43 24.10 -24.33
N THR A 16 -1.82 24.09 -23.05
CA THR A 16 -3.20 24.04 -22.53
C THR A 16 -4.32 23.38 -23.36
N SER A 17 -4.50 22.05 -23.23
CA SER A 17 -5.65 21.30 -23.76
C SER A 17 -6.90 21.23 -22.85
N ARG A 18 -6.96 22.04 -21.78
CA ARG A 18 -8.10 22.02 -20.82
C ARG A 18 -9.33 22.84 -21.24
N TRP A 19 -9.25 23.61 -22.32
CA TRP A 19 -10.32 24.51 -22.75
C TRP A 19 -11.41 23.88 -23.64
N ARG A 20 -11.16 22.71 -24.25
CA ARG A 20 -12.15 22.07 -25.13
C ARG A 20 -13.31 21.40 -24.40
N ARG A 21 -13.14 21.02 -23.12
CA ARG A 21 -14.22 20.39 -22.32
C ARG A 21 -15.19 21.40 -21.69
N ALA A 22 -14.82 22.68 -21.59
CA ALA A 22 -15.69 23.71 -21.04
C ALA A 22 -16.70 24.29 -22.06
N VAL A 23 -16.44 24.13 -23.36
CA VAL A 23 -17.29 24.69 -24.43
C VAL A 23 -18.46 23.74 -24.79
N ALA A 24 -18.30 22.43 -24.61
CA ALA A 24 -19.34 21.45 -24.94
C ALA A 24 -20.54 21.47 -23.97
N TRP A 25 -20.36 21.95 -22.72
CA TRP A 25 -21.46 22.07 -21.75
C TRP A 25 -22.33 23.32 -21.98
N LEU A 26 -21.83 24.31 -22.73
CA LEU A 26 -22.49 25.61 -22.95
C LEU A 26 -23.34 25.67 -24.23
N LEU A 27 -23.30 24.66 -25.10
CA LEU A 27 -23.93 24.70 -26.44
C LEU A 27 -25.02 23.66 -26.72
N GLY A 28 -25.47 22.88 -25.73
CA GLY A 28 -26.71 22.10 -25.84
C GLY A 28 -26.84 21.22 -27.10
N ALA A 29 -25.81 20.45 -27.44
CA ALA A 29 -25.86 19.52 -28.58
C ALA A 29 -26.41 18.14 -28.16
N PRO A 30 -27.18 17.44 -29.02
CA PRO A 30 -27.80 16.16 -28.69
C PRO A 30 -26.78 15.02 -28.65
N LEU A 31 -27.02 14.05 -27.77
CA LEU A 31 -26.30 12.78 -27.69
C LEU A 31 -26.73 11.88 -28.85
N GLU A 32 -25.82 11.58 -29.78
CA GLU A 32 -25.98 10.49 -30.74
C GLU A 32 -25.21 9.26 -30.25
N ASP A 33 -26.00 8.23 -30.01
CA ASP A 33 -25.84 6.77 -30.06
C ASP A 33 -24.51 6.06 -29.74
N ASP A 34 -24.70 5.02 -28.91
CA ASP A 34 -23.79 3.95 -28.48
C ASP A 34 -22.93 3.33 -29.60
N ASP A 35 -21.62 3.27 -29.36
CA ASP A 35 -20.71 2.32 -30.01
C ASP A 35 -20.18 1.32 -28.96
N PRO A 36 -20.58 0.03 -29.00
CA PRO A 36 -20.13 -0.97 -28.04
C PRO A 36 -18.81 -1.58 -28.51
N SER A 37 -17.71 -0.85 -28.35
CA SER A 37 -16.36 -1.36 -28.58
C SER A 37 -15.36 -0.87 -27.53
N ASP A 38 -15.76 -0.77 -26.27
CA ASP A 38 -14.83 -0.67 -25.15
C ASP A 38 -14.41 -2.08 -24.73
N SER A 39 -13.56 -2.69 -25.56
CA SER A 39 -12.67 -3.74 -25.05
C SER A 39 -11.80 -3.07 -23.98
N PRO A 40 -11.72 -3.58 -22.74
CA PRO A 40 -10.87 -2.99 -21.73
C PRO A 40 -9.45 -3.01 -22.27
N SER A 41 -8.95 -1.84 -22.65
CA SER A 41 -7.54 -1.64 -22.99
C SER A 41 -6.76 -2.18 -21.80
N ASP A 42 -6.10 -3.33 -21.98
CA ASP A 42 -5.04 -3.78 -21.10
C ASP A 42 -4.12 -2.57 -20.90
N GLY A 43 -4.17 -2.00 -19.69
CA GLY A 43 -3.66 -0.66 -19.44
C GLY A 43 -2.20 -0.56 -19.84
N ASP A 44 -1.84 0.52 -20.54
CA ASP A 44 -0.45 0.79 -20.91
C ASP A 44 0.41 0.70 -19.63
N PRO A 45 1.44 -0.17 -19.57
CA PRO A 45 2.30 -0.27 -18.40
C PRO A 45 2.99 1.07 -18.06
N ALA A 46 3.08 2.00 -19.01
CA ALA A 46 3.54 3.37 -18.76
C ALA A 46 2.58 4.21 -17.91
N THR A 47 1.32 3.81 -17.77
CA THR A 47 0.30 4.43 -16.90
C THR A 47 0.17 3.80 -15.51
N LEU A 48 0.99 2.79 -15.17
CA LEU A 48 0.96 2.20 -13.84
C LEU A 48 1.37 3.22 -12.77
N GLU A 49 0.57 3.38 -11.72
CA GLU A 49 0.92 4.21 -10.57
C GLU A 49 2.09 3.58 -9.79
N LEU A 50 3.13 4.37 -9.49
CA LEU A 50 4.35 3.92 -8.80
C LEU A 50 4.58 4.67 -7.48
N PRO A 51 3.67 4.55 -6.48
CA PRO A 51 3.71 5.36 -5.26
C PRO A 51 5.02 5.25 -4.48
N TRP A 52 5.70 4.09 -4.54
CA TRP A 52 6.99 3.86 -3.86
C TRP A 52 8.17 4.68 -4.43
N ARG A 53 8.02 5.32 -5.60
CA ARG A 53 9.05 6.22 -6.16
C ARG A 53 8.99 7.63 -5.58
N HIS A 54 7.93 7.96 -4.85
CA HIS A 54 7.73 9.28 -4.25
C HIS A 54 8.21 9.31 -2.79
N ARG A 55 8.57 10.49 -2.29
CA ARG A 55 8.92 10.71 -0.87
C ARG A 55 7.68 11.10 -0.08
N TRP A 56 7.40 10.36 0.99
CA TRP A 56 6.19 10.51 1.80
C TRP A 56 6.45 11.03 3.22
N ASP A 57 7.71 11.35 3.54
CA ASP A 57 8.14 11.73 4.90
C ASP A 57 7.51 13.03 5.41
N HIS A 58 6.98 13.84 4.51
CA HIS A 58 6.31 15.10 4.83
C HIS A 58 4.85 14.93 5.27
N LEU A 59 4.26 13.74 5.11
CA LEU A 59 2.88 13.49 5.50
C LEU A 59 2.75 13.17 7.00
N PRO A 60 1.65 13.61 7.64
CA PRO A 60 1.35 13.20 9.01
C PRO A 60 1.33 11.68 9.17
N LYS A 61 1.85 11.22 10.30
CA LYS A 61 1.82 9.80 10.72
C LYS A 61 0.35 9.37 10.73
N ARG A 62 -0.08 8.53 9.79
CA ARG A 62 -1.48 8.07 9.56
C ARG A 62 -2.40 8.99 8.76
N SER A 63 -1.87 9.72 7.80
CA SER A 63 -2.65 10.44 6.80
C SER A 63 -2.24 10.02 5.39
N ALA A 64 -3.21 9.92 4.48
CA ALA A 64 -2.98 9.79 3.05
C ALA A 64 -2.56 11.11 2.37
N GLY A 65 -2.59 12.22 3.12
CA GLY A 65 -2.13 13.53 2.68
C GLY A 65 -3.22 14.58 2.57
N PHE A 66 -2.83 15.78 2.13
CA PHE A 66 -3.76 16.90 1.95
C PHE A 66 -4.77 16.58 0.84
N GLY A 67 -6.04 16.92 1.05
CA GLY A 67 -7.11 16.69 0.08
C GLY A 67 -7.85 15.35 0.19
N PHE A 68 -7.42 14.45 1.08
CA PHE A 68 -8.17 13.21 1.36
C PHE A 68 -9.38 13.50 2.26
N SER A 69 -10.58 13.37 1.70
CA SER A 69 -11.82 13.58 2.44
C SER A 69 -12.17 12.35 3.30
N PRO A 70 -13.07 12.50 4.30
CA PRO A 70 -13.59 11.34 5.03
C PRO A 70 -14.25 10.28 4.14
N ARG A 71 -14.80 10.67 2.98
CA ARG A 71 -15.36 9.74 1.99
C ARG A 71 -14.26 8.90 1.34
N ASP A 72 -13.15 9.54 0.96
CA ASP A 72 -12.02 8.86 0.33
C ASP A 72 -11.37 7.85 1.29
N TYR A 73 -11.24 8.20 2.57
CA TYR A 73 -10.79 7.27 3.60
C TYR A 73 -11.71 6.05 3.73
N ARG A 74 -13.04 6.24 3.76
CA ARG A 74 -13.99 5.12 3.84
C ARG A 74 -13.89 4.22 2.61
N GLU A 75 -13.78 4.82 1.43
CA GLU A 75 -13.65 4.08 0.18
C GLU A 75 -12.33 3.30 0.10
N ALA A 76 -11.22 3.93 0.47
CA ALA A 76 -9.91 3.27 0.54
C ALA A 76 -9.93 2.08 1.51
N ARG A 77 -10.50 2.25 2.71
CA ARG A 77 -10.65 1.15 3.69
C ARG A 77 -11.53 0.01 3.15
N ARG A 78 -12.65 0.32 2.48
CA ARG A 78 -13.51 -0.68 1.86
C ARG A 78 -12.76 -1.49 0.80
N ARG A 79 -12.01 -0.82 -0.09
CA ARG A 79 -11.19 -1.50 -1.10
C ARG A 79 -10.09 -2.34 -0.46
N ALA A 80 -9.47 -1.85 0.61
CA ALA A 80 -8.44 -2.57 1.33
C ALA A 80 -8.95 -3.84 2.03
N GLU A 81 -10.17 -3.82 2.59
CA GLU A 81 -10.81 -5.03 3.11
C GLU A 81 -11.03 -6.07 2.00
N GLU A 82 -11.38 -5.62 0.79
CA GLU A 82 -11.52 -6.50 -0.36
C GLU A 82 -10.17 -7.08 -0.81
N VAL A 83 -9.13 -6.26 -0.90
CA VAL A 83 -7.76 -6.73 -1.18
C VAL A 83 -7.31 -7.77 -0.14
N ALA A 84 -7.54 -7.51 1.14
CA ALA A 84 -7.20 -8.44 2.20
C ALA A 84 -7.97 -9.76 2.08
N ARG A 85 -9.27 -9.70 1.81
CA ARG A 85 -10.12 -10.88 1.60
C ARG A 85 -9.65 -11.72 0.42
N LEU A 86 -9.33 -11.09 -0.71
CA LEU A 86 -8.84 -11.78 -1.91
C LEU A 86 -7.45 -12.39 -1.66
N THR A 87 -6.58 -11.69 -0.93
CA THR A 87 -5.21 -12.14 -0.64
C THR A 87 -5.16 -13.33 0.32
N LEU A 88 -5.94 -13.28 1.40
CA LEU A 88 -5.99 -14.35 2.40
C LEU A 88 -6.91 -15.50 2.00
N GLY A 89 -7.90 -15.23 1.15
CA GLY A 89 -9.04 -16.11 0.91
C GLY A 89 -10.11 -15.98 2.01
N ASN A 90 -11.34 -16.33 1.63
CA ASN A 90 -12.53 -16.11 2.47
C ASN A 90 -12.42 -16.74 3.86
N ALA A 91 -11.97 -18.00 3.96
CA ALA A 91 -11.93 -18.71 5.23
C ALA A 91 -10.98 -18.06 6.26
N LEU A 92 -9.77 -17.70 5.83
CA LEU A 92 -8.79 -17.03 6.69
C LEU A 92 -9.25 -15.62 7.04
N TRP A 93 -9.78 -14.87 6.07
CA TRP A 93 -10.29 -13.52 6.33
C TRP A 93 -11.44 -13.52 7.34
N THR A 94 -12.40 -14.44 7.21
CA THR A 94 -13.48 -14.60 8.20
C THR A 94 -12.93 -14.91 9.59
N ARG A 95 -11.90 -15.77 9.68
CA ARG A 95 -11.24 -16.06 10.96
C ARG A 95 -10.58 -14.83 11.56
N VAL A 96 -9.85 -14.05 10.76
CA VAL A 96 -9.23 -12.79 11.20
C VAL A 96 -10.29 -11.81 11.71
N ARG A 97 -11.41 -11.66 11.00
CA ARG A 97 -12.50 -10.77 11.41
C ARG A 97 -13.16 -11.20 12.72
N ARG A 98 -13.23 -12.50 12.98
CA ARG A 98 -13.83 -13.07 14.20
C ARG A 98 -12.87 -13.02 15.39
N ASP A 99 -11.63 -13.45 15.19
CA ASP A 99 -10.66 -13.69 16.26
C ASP A 99 -9.79 -12.46 16.53
N GLY A 100 -9.73 -11.51 15.57
CA GLY A 100 -8.97 -10.27 15.64
C GLY A 100 -7.50 -10.41 15.29
N TYR A 101 -7.02 -11.62 14.98
CA TYR A 101 -5.63 -11.90 14.64
C TYR A 101 -5.46 -13.12 13.73
N LEU A 102 -4.24 -13.29 13.21
CA LEU A 102 -3.77 -14.48 12.53
C LEU A 102 -2.40 -14.89 13.08
N ASP A 103 -2.26 -16.14 13.48
CA ASP A 103 -0.98 -16.71 13.92
C ASP A 103 -0.33 -17.48 12.76
N LEU A 104 0.95 -17.19 12.52
CA LEU A 104 1.76 -17.81 11.47
C LEU A 104 3.04 -18.40 12.10
N PRO A 105 3.31 -19.70 11.94
CA PRO A 105 4.55 -20.27 12.44
C PRO A 105 5.76 -19.73 11.65
N SER A 106 6.86 -19.50 12.36
CA SER A 106 8.15 -19.17 11.75
C SER A 106 8.73 -20.40 11.04
N ARG A 107 9.27 -20.20 9.83
CA ARG A 107 10.04 -21.20 9.08
C ARG A 107 11.53 -21.13 9.42
N HIS A 108 12.03 -19.96 9.86
CA HIS A 108 13.44 -19.77 10.23
C HIS A 108 13.77 -20.09 11.70
N TYR A 109 12.81 -19.91 12.62
CA TYR A 109 13.00 -20.11 14.06
C TYR A 109 11.97 -21.11 14.60
N PRO A 110 12.34 -22.39 14.75
CA PRO A 110 11.46 -23.41 15.34
C PRO A 110 10.92 -22.98 16.70
N GLY A 111 9.61 -23.16 16.91
CA GLY A 111 8.93 -22.76 18.15
C GLY A 111 8.51 -21.29 18.22
N VAL A 112 8.81 -20.48 17.19
CA VAL A 112 8.35 -19.09 17.09
C VAL A 112 7.08 -18.98 16.24
N THR A 113 6.16 -18.12 16.67
CA THR A 113 4.93 -17.78 15.96
C THR A 113 4.78 -16.26 15.87
N TYR A 114 4.48 -15.77 14.67
CA TYR A 114 4.13 -14.38 14.44
C TYR A 114 2.62 -14.22 14.53
N ARG A 115 2.17 -13.34 15.43
CA ARG A 115 0.78 -12.94 15.51
C ARG A 115 0.59 -11.61 14.79
N LEU A 116 -0.20 -11.65 13.73
CA LEU A 116 -0.60 -10.49 12.95
C LEU A 116 -1.95 -9.97 13.42
N ARG A 117 -2.07 -8.65 13.53
CA ARG A 117 -3.32 -7.93 13.80
C ARG A 117 -3.43 -6.76 12.84
N VAL A 118 -4.64 -6.43 12.41
CA VAL A 118 -4.87 -5.29 11.51
C VAL A 118 -4.41 -4.00 12.19
N GLY A 119 -3.53 -3.25 11.51
CA GLY A 119 -3.04 -1.95 11.98
C GLY A 119 -2.04 -1.96 13.15
N GLN A 120 -1.60 -3.13 13.64
CA GLN A 120 -0.69 -3.25 14.79
C GLN A 120 0.67 -3.83 14.42
N ARG A 121 1.62 -3.77 15.35
CA ARG A 121 2.90 -4.46 15.24
C ARG A 121 2.71 -5.97 15.22
N ILE A 122 3.69 -6.66 14.64
CA ILE A 122 3.75 -8.12 14.68
C ILE A 122 4.18 -8.51 16.10
N GLU A 123 3.40 -9.35 16.77
CA GLU A 123 3.80 -9.92 18.05
C GLU A 123 4.52 -11.26 17.83
N VAL A 124 5.67 -11.43 18.47
CA VAL A 124 6.48 -12.64 18.43
C VAL A 124 6.18 -13.46 19.66
N ARG A 125 5.67 -14.67 19.45
CA ARG A 125 5.37 -15.65 20.49
C ARG A 125 6.36 -16.79 20.41
N CYS A 126 6.93 -17.16 21.55
CA CYS A 126 7.84 -18.30 21.65
C CYS A 126 7.14 -19.42 22.43
N ALA A 127 7.21 -20.64 21.92
CA ALA A 127 6.79 -21.82 22.66
C ALA A 127 7.64 -21.99 23.95
N PRO A 128 7.14 -22.69 24.98
CA PRO A 128 7.91 -22.96 26.18
C PRO A 128 9.29 -23.56 25.85
N GLY A 129 10.35 -23.00 26.43
CA GLY A 129 11.73 -23.43 26.21
C GLY A 129 12.38 -22.93 24.91
N THR A 130 11.65 -22.22 24.04
CA THR A 130 12.22 -21.61 22.82
C THR A 130 12.83 -20.23 23.15
N PRO A 131 14.13 -20.00 22.90
CA PRO A 131 14.73 -18.68 23.11
C PRO A 131 14.21 -17.67 22.08
N PRO A 132 13.90 -16.42 22.48
CA PRO A 132 13.40 -15.41 21.54
C PRO A 132 14.52 -14.98 20.57
N PRO A 133 14.25 -14.88 19.26
CA PRO A 133 15.26 -14.41 18.29
C PRO A 133 15.59 -12.92 18.42
N TRP A 134 14.74 -12.14 19.09
CA TRP A 134 14.88 -10.71 19.30
C TRP A 134 14.82 -10.35 20.78
N PRO A 135 15.43 -9.22 21.20
CA PRO A 135 15.37 -8.76 22.59
C PRO A 135 13.98 -8.31 23.04
N HIS A 136 13.05 -8.10 22.10
CA HIS A 136 11.71 -7.61 22.39
C HIS A 136 10.63 -8.41 21.63
N PRO A 137 9.41 -8.53 22.19
CA PRO A 137 8.37 -9.40 21.65
C PRO A 137 7.53 -8.77 20.54
N PHE A 138 7.85 -7.56 20.09
CA PHE A 138 7.15 -6.93 18.96
C PHE A 138 8.10 -6.53 17.86
N LEU A 139 7.68 -6.71 16.61
CA LEU A 139 8.40 -6.30 15.41
C LEU A 139 7.60 -5.21 14.70
N CYS A 140 8.29 -4.12 14.38
CA CYS A 140 7.73 -2.98 13.67
C CYS A 140 8.24 -2.96 12.24
N ILE A 141 7.31 -3.06 11.28
CA ILE A 141 7.52 -2.79 9.87
C ILE A 141 6.47 -1.75 9.48
N ASN A 142 6.90 -0.65 8.85
CA ASN A 142 5.98 0.37 8.34
C ASN A 142 6.05 0.38 6.82
N PRO A 143 4.93 0.61 6.12
CA PRO A 143 4.96 0.80 4.68
C PRO A 143 5.70 2.10 4.34
N THR A 144 6.32 2.16 3.16
CA THR A 144 7.05 3.35 2.70
C THR A 144 6.13 4.53 2.44
N TYR A 145 4.86 4.28 2.13
CA TYR A 145 3.82 5.28 1.86
C TYR A 145 2.54 4.96 2.65
N PRO A 146 1.62 5.93 2.85
CA PRO A 146 0.39 5.68 3.60
C PRO A 146 -0.46 4.59 2.94
N LEU A 147 -0.85 3.60 3.72
CA LEU A 147 -1.71 2.50 3.26
C LEU A 147 -2.89 2.27 4.22
N PRO A 148 -4.06 1.84 3.73
CA PRO A 148 -5.10 1.36 4.63
C PRO A 148 -4.62 0.16 5.46
N GLU A 149 -5.01 0.09 6.72
CA GLU A 149 -4.54 -0.95 7.66
C GLU A 149 -4.78 -2.40 7.17
N ALA A 150 -5.94 -2.66 6.56
CA ALA A 150 -6.30 -4.00 6.07
C ALA A 150 -5.43 -4.45 4.89
N GLU A 151 -5.09 -3.52 3.99
CA GLU A 151 -4.22 -3.79 2.85
C GLU A 151 -2.80 -4.09 3.34
N PHE A 152 -2.28 -3.26 4.25
CA PHE A 152 -0.94 -3.50 4.80
C PHE A 152 -0.88 -4.80 5.62
N PHE A 153 -1.95 -5.15 6.35
CA PHE A 153 -2.06 -6.46 7.02
C PHE A 153 -1.94 -7.63 6.03
N ALA A 154 -2.59 -7.53 4.87
CA ALA A 154 -2.51 -8.56 3.83
C ALA A 154 -1.09 -8.67 3.23
N GLN A 155 -0.40 -7.55 3.08
CA GLN A 155 1.02 -7.55 2.70
C GLN A 155 1.87 -8.25 3.77
N LEU A 156 1.72 -7.91 5.05
CA LEU A 156 2.44 -8.57 6.15
C LEU A 156 2.18 -10.08 6.18
N TYR A 157 0.94 -10.52 5.91
CA TYR A 157 0.62 -11.93 5.77
C TYR A 157 1.45 -12.60 4.68
N LEU A 158 1.53 -12.01 3.49
CA LEU A 158 2.34 -12.55 2.39
C LEU A 158 3.84 -12.56 2.73
N TYR A 159 4.35 -11.51 3.35
CA TYR A 159 5.76 -11.44 3.74
C TYR A 159 6.10 -12.47 4.82
N VAL A 160 5.33 -12.56 5.90
CA VAL A 160 5.60 -13.56 6.95
C VAL A 160 5.41 -14.98 6.43
N ARG A 161 4.39 -15.21 5.59
CA ARG A 161 4.16 -16.51 4.98
C ARG A 161 5.33 -16.84 4.06
N ASP A 162 5.59 -16.05 3.02
CA ASP A 162 6.42 -16.49 1.89
C ASP A 162 7.81 -15.89 1.81
N ASN A 163 8.08 -14.81 2.56
CA ASN A 163 9.33 -14.07 2.52
C ASN A 163 9.80 -13.64 3.93
N GLU A 164 9.79 -14.58 4.86
CA GLU A 164 10.11 -14.34 6.27
C GLU A 164 11.52 -13.78 6.46
N ALA A 165 12.49 -14.18 5.64
CA ALA A 165 13.85 -13.63 5.66
C ALA A 165 13.86 -12.10 5.52
N GLU A 166 13.00 -11.54 4.68
CA GLU A 166 12.87 -10.10 4.52
C GLU A 166 12.29 -9.45 5.78
N VAL A 167 11.29 -10.06 6.41
CA VAL A 167 10.73 -9.61 7.70
C VAL A 167 11.83 -9.55 8.76
N ILE A 168 12.64 -10.61 8.87
CA ILE A 168 13.76 -10.68 9.81
C ILE A 168 14.77 -9.56 9.56
N ARG A 169 15.07 -9.28 8.28
CA ARG A 169 16.07 -8.28 7.87
C ARG A 169 15.62 -6.85 8.15
N VAL A 170 14.35 -6.52 7.95
CA VAL A 170 13.86 -5.12 7.97
C VAL A 170 13.09 -4.74 9.23
N ALA A 171 12.60 -5.71 10.00
CA ALA A 171 11.85 -5.43 11.21
C ALA A 171 12.72 -4.75 12.28
N ALA A 172 12.18 -3.71 12.88
CA ALA A 172 12.74 -3.12 14.09
C ALA A 172 12.10 -3.77 15.33
N PRO A 173 12.86 -4.41 16.23
CA PRO A 173 12.34 -4.91 17.51
C PRO A 173 11.84 -3.76 18.40
N GLN A 174 10.72 -3.98 19.09
CA GLN A 174 10.05 -2.98 19.91
C GLN A 174 9.53 -3.58 21.23
N PRO A 175 9.68 -2.87 22.36
CA PRO A 175 9.30 -3.37 23.69
C PRO A 175 7.78 -3.46 23.96
N TRP A 176 6.92 -2.78 23.19
CA TRP A 176 5.46 -2.79 23.39
C TRP A 176 4.69 -2.79 22.07
N ASP A 177 3.41 -3.18 22.12
CA ASP A 177 2.52 -3.08 20.96
C ASP A 177 2.11 -1.62 20.70
N GLN A 178 1.95 -1.28 19.43
CA GLN A 178 1.53 0.05 19.00
C GLN A 178 0.93 -0.02 17.60
N ALA A 179 -0.09 0.79 17.35
CA ALA A 179 -0.58 0.96 16.00
C ALA A 179 0.48 1.57 15.06
N LEU A 180 0.49 1.12 13.81
CA LEU A 180 1.54 1.42 12.84
C LEU A 180 1.54 2.90 12.41
N GLY A 181 2.72 3.39 11.98
CA GLY A 181 2.95 4.83 11.77
C GLY A 181 2.54 5.37 10.40
N ARG A 182 2.36 4.49 9.41
CA ARG A 182 2.01 4.85 8.02
C ARG A 182 0.80 4.07 7.53
N THR A 183 -0.08 3.73 8.45
CA THR A 183 -1.37 3.11 8.14
C THR A 183 -2.51 4.00 8.57
N PHE A 184 -3.67 3.87 7.92
CA PHE A 184 -4.88 4.63 8.25
C PHE A 184 -6.16 3.81 8.10
#